data_AF-R7JL59-F1
#
_entry.id   AF-R7JL59-F1
#
_cell.length_a   1.000
_cell.length_b   1.000
_cell.length_c   1.000
_cell.angle_alpha   90.00
_cell.angle_beta   90.00
_cell.angle_gamma   90.00
#
_symmetry.space_group_name_H-M   'P 1'
#
loop_
_entity.id
_entity.type
_entity.pdbx_description
1 polymer ?
#
loop_
_entity_poly.entity_id
_entity_poly.type
_entity_poly.pdbx_seq_one_letter_code
_entity_poly.pdbx_strand_id
1 'polypeptide(L)'
;MIAKMVEAVWHLYQKNDRPFSLEKSIGVIVPYRNQIAMIRHELDRLGLKELHDITIDTVERYQGSEREVIIYGFTIQKRYQLDFLTGNVFEEDGDRIDRKLNVALTRAREQLFLVGNPYLLNLDPLFRHLISYVKQAGIYLDVPYMDFCEDHFLY
;
A
#
# COMPACT_ATOMS: atom_id res chain seq x y z
N MET A 1 -5.54 -6.49 7.12
CA MET A 1 -5.08 -5.09 7.02
C MET A 1 -5.47 -4.40 5.73
N ILE A 2 -4.87 -4.72 4.59
CA ILE A 2 -5.13 -3.97 3.34
C ILE A 2 -6.61 -3.97 2.94
N ALA A 3 -7.30 -5.12 3.00
CA ALA A 3 -8.74 -5.20 2.68
C ALA A 3 -9.60 -4.27 3.56
N LYS A 4 -9.30 -4.19 4.86
CA LYS A 4 -9.97 -3.26 5.80
C LYS A 4 -9.70 -1.80 5.49
N MET A 5 -8.50 -1.46 5.02
CA MET A 5 -8.21 -0.09 4.58
C MET A 5 -8.98 0.26 3.30
N VAL A 6 -9.09 -0.68 2.35
CA VAL A 6 -9.93 -0.49 1.16
C VAL A 6 -11.38 -0.26 1.57
N GLU A 7 -11.92 -1.08 2.47
CA GLU A 7 -13.28 -0.93 3.02
C GLU A 7 -13.48 0.45 3.66
N ALA A 8 -12.55 0.89 4.51
CA ALA A 8 -12.61 2.19 5.16
C ALA A 8 -12.60 3.34 4.14
N VAL A 9 -11.72 3.29 3.14
CA VAL A 9 -11.69 4.30 2.07
C VAL A 9 -13.00 4.28 1.30
N TRP A 10 -13.55 3.11 0.97
CA TRP A 10 -14.84 3.01 0.28
C TRP A 10 -15.98 3.63 1.10
N HIS A 11 -16.05 3.36 2.40
CA HIS A 11 -17.02 4.01 3.28
C HIS A 11 -16.84 5.52 3.33
N LEU A 12 -15.60 6.04 3.28
CA LEU A 12 -15.36 7.48 3.17
C LEU A 12 -15.87 8.06 1.86
N TYR A 13 -15.78 7.35 0.74
CA TYR A 13 -16.40 7.79 -0.52
C TYR A 13 -17.92 7.90 -0.36
N GLN A 14 -18.56 6.89 0.21
CA GLN A 14 -20.01 6.89 0.43
C GLN A 14 -20.45 8.02 1.38
N LYS A 15 -19.75 8.18 2.51
CA LYS A 15 -20.07 9.19 3.53
C LYS A 15 -19.94 10.63 3.02
N ASN A 16 -19.09 10.87 2.03
CA ASN A 16 -18.86 12.19 1.46
C ASN A 16 -19.56 12.39 0.10
N ASP A 17 -20.54 11.54 -0.24
CA ASP A 17 -21.27 11.58 -1.51
C ASP A 17 -20.36 11.63 -2.75
N ARG A 18 -19.20 10.98 -2.66
CA ARG A 18 -18.19 10.97 -3.72
C ARG A 18 -18.44 9.78 -4.65
N PRO A 19 -18.47 9.98 -5.98
CA PRO A 19 -18.66 8.87 -6.92
C PRO A 19 -17.53 7.86 -6.82
N PHE A 20 -17.88 6.59 -6.67
CA PHE A 20 -16.92 5.48 -6.63
C PHE A 20 -16.84 4.79 -8.00
N SER A 21 -15.63 4.58 -8.50
CA SER A 21 -15.35 3.89 -9.76
C SER A 21 -14.17 2.95 -9.63
N LEU A 22 -14.33 1.71 -10.11
CA LEU A 22 -13.27 0.69 -10.13
C LEU A 22 -11.99 1.14 -10.85
N GLU A 23 -12.16 1.96 -11.90
CA GLU A 23 -11.06 2.42 -12.74
C GLU A 23 -10.36 3.67 -12.20
N LYS A 24 -10.98 4.39 -11.25
CA LYS A 24 -10.48 5.70 -10.81
C LYS A 24 -10.22 5.78 -9.31
N SER A 25 -11.05 5.17 -8.48
CA SER A 25 -11.09 5.51 -7.05
C SER A 25 -10.00 4.86 -6.22
N ILE A 26 -9.93 3.52 -6.19
CA ILE A 26 -8.98 2.81 -5.32
C ILE A 26 -8.13 1.84 -6.13
N GLY A 27 -6.83 1.83 -5.84
CA GLY A 27 -5.89 0.83 -6.30
C GLY A 27 -5.07 0.25 -5.16
N VAL A 28 -4.77 -1.04 -5.25
CA VAL A 28 -3.87 -1.72 -4.32
C VAL A 28 -2.66 -2.21 -5.08
N ILE A 29 -1.48 -1.87 -4.56
CA ILE A 29 -0.21 -2.34 -5.09
C ILE A 29 0.43 -3.23 -4.04
N VAL A 30 0.92 -4.40 -4.44
CA VAL A 30 1.70 -5.31 -3.57
C VAL A 30 2.85 -5.96 -4.33
N PRO A 31 4.03 -6.13 -3.73
CA PRO A 31 5.21 -6.62 -4.47
C PRO A 31 5.19 -8.13 -4.73
N TYR A 32 4.37 -8.93 -4.02
CA TYR A 32 4.30 -10.38 -4.22
C TYR A 32 2.92 -10.83 -4.68
N ARG A 33 2.90 -11.62 -5.75
CA ARG A 33 1.67 -12.14 -6.38
C ARG A 33 0.80 -12.98 -5.44
N ASN A 34 1.41 -13.74 -4.53
CA ASN A 34 0.67 -14.55 -3.56
C ASN A 34 -0.15 -13.71 -2.58
N GLN A 35 0.19 -12.43 -2.38
CA GLN A 35 -0.57 -11.51 -1.55
C GLN A 35 -1.86 -11.05 -2.24
N ILE A 36 -1.89 -11.01 -3.58
CA ILE A 36 -3.06 -10.60 -4.36
C ILE A 36 -4.25 -11.51 -4.05
N ALA A 37 -4.04 -12.83 -4.15
CA ALA A 37 -5.10 -13.82 -3.89
C ALA A 37 -5.65 -13.70 -2.46
N MET A 38 -4.77 -13.51 -1.47
CA MET A 38 -5.16 -13.31 -0.08
C MET A 38 -5.99 -12.03 0.10
N ILE A 39 -5.56 -10.90 -0.48
CA ILE A 39 -6.30 -9.64 -0.37
C ILE A 39 -7.67 -9.76 -1.05
N ARG A 40 -7.74 -10.38 -2.23
CA ARG A 40 -9.02 -10.63 -2.92
C ARG A 40 -9.96 -11.46 -2.07
N HIS A 41 -9.46 -12.57 -1.51
CA HIS A 41 -10.24 -13.41 -0.62
C HIS A 41 -10.81 -12.62 0.58
N GLU A 42 -9.98 -11.78 1.20
CA GLU A 42 -10.44 -10.96 2.33
C GLU A 42 -11.45 -9.89 1.90
N LEU A 43 -11.31 -9.28 0.72
CA LEU A 43 -12.32 -8.36 0.17
C LEU A 43 -13.65 -9.06 -0.13
N ASP A 44 -13.60 -10.27 -0.70
CA ASP A 44 -14.80 -11.07 -0.99
C ASP A 44 -15.56 -11.42 0.29
N ARG A 45 -14.82 -11.69 1.39
CA ARG A 45 -15.41 -11.95 2.71
C ARG A 45 -16.14 -10.76 3.33
N LEU A 46 -15.85 -9.53 2.89
CA LEU A 46 -16.58 -8.35 3.34
C LEU A 46 -17.99 -8.27 2.72
N GLY A 47 -18.23 -8.98 1.61
CA GLY A 47 -19.54 -8.98 0.93
C GLY A 47 -19.88 -7.68 0.18
N LEU A 48 -18.91 -6.78 0.02
CA LEU A 48 -19.05 -5.50 -0.69
C LEU A 48 -18.76 -5.71 -2.19
N LYS A 49 -19.82 -5.81 -3.01
CA LYS A 49 -19.70 -6.14 -4.44
C LYS A 49 -18.91 -5.09 -5.22
N GLU A 50 -19.00 -3.84 -4.82
CA GLU A 50 -18.28 -2.70 -5.38
C GLU A 50 -16.76 -2.85 -5.23
N LEU A 51 -16.29 -3.67 -4.28
CA LEU A 51 -14.87 -3.87 -4.02
C LEU A 51 -14.28 -5.12 -4.70
N HIS A 52 -15.12 -5.99 -5.26
CA HIS A 52 -14.68 -7.26 -5.85
C HIS A 52 -13.65 -7.06 -6.97
N ASP A 53 -13.92 -6.10 -7.85
CA ASP A 53 -13.16 -5.88 -9.09
C ASP A 53 -12.15 -4.74 -8.99
N ILE A 54 -11.84 -4.26 -7.77
CA ILE A 54 -10.79 -3.24 -7.64
C ILE A 54 -9.46 -3.79 -8.15
N THR A 55 -8.63 -2.89 -8.67
CA THR A 55 -7.34 -3.27 -9.22
C THR A 55 -6.35 -3.55 -8.09
N ILE A 56 -5.94 -4.81 -7.97
CA ILE A 56 -4.90 -5.30 -7.05
C ILE A 56 -3.83 -5.98 -7.89
N ASP A 57 -2.64 -5.40 -7.97
CA ASP A 57 -1.55 -5.97 -8.77
C ASP A 57 -0.15 -5.63 -8.24
N THR A 58 0.87 -6.20 -8.88
CA THR A 58 2.26 -5.84 -8.63
C THR A 58 2.63 -4.54 -9.32
N VAL A 59 3.69 -3.89 -8.83
CA VAL A 59 4.18 -2.61 -9.37
C VAL A 59 4.41 -2.68 -10.89
N GLU A 60 4.98 -3.78 -11.36
CA GLU A 60 5.31 -4.00 -12.77
C GLU A 60 4.05 -4.05 -13.66
N ARG A 61 2.94 -4.53 -13.12
CA ARG A 61 1.66 -4.62 -13.85
C ARG A 61 0.77 -3.40 -13.67
N TYR A 62 1.03 -2.59 -12.65
CA TYR A 62 0.30 -1.35 -12.39
C TYR A 62 0.81 -0.16 -13.23
N GLN A 63 1.88 -0.34 -14.01
CA GLN A 63 2.51 0.75 -14.75
C GLN A 63 1.55 1.36 -15.79
N GLY A 64 1.42 2.70 -15.78
CA GLY A 64 0.53 3.43 -16.69
C GLY A 64 -0.94 3.53 -16.24
N SER A 65 -1.28 2.94 -15.09
CA SER A 65 -2.60 3.10 -14.46
C SER A 65 -2.46 3.94 -13.18
N GLU A 66 -3.36 4.89 -12.95
CA GLU A 66 -3.39 5.74 -11.76
C GLU A 66 -4.76 5.67 -11.07
N ARG A 67 -4.81 5.93 -9.76
CA ARG A 67 -6.04 6.01 -8.97
C ARG A 67 -6.01 7.22 -8.06
N GLU A 68 -7.18 7.72 -7.68
CA GLU A 68 -7.37 8.77 -6.68
C GLU A 68 -6.66 8.37 -5.38
N VAL A 69 -6.92 7.15 -4.89
CA VAL A 69 -6.27 6.57 -3.72
C VAL A 69 -5.48 5.32 -4.11
N ILE A 70 -4.22 5.27 -3.70
CA ILE A 70 -3.40 4.04 -3.76
C ILE A 70 -3.07 3.57 -2.35
N ILE A 71 -3.23 2.26 -2.12
CA ILE A 71 -2.72 1.57 -0.95
C ILE A 71 -1.56 0.68 -1.41
N TYR A 72 -0.34 1.05 -1.03
CA TYR A 72 0.84 0.23 -1.26
C TYR A 72 1.16 -0.59 -0.02
N GLY A 73 0.90 -1.89 -0.09
CA GLY A 73 1.31 -2.84 0.93
C GLY A 73 2.70 -3.41 0.65
N PHE A 74 3.67 -3.15 1.51
CA PHE A 74 5.01 -3.75 1.41
C PHE A 74 4.97 -5.27 1.62
N THR A 75 4.05 -5.77 2.47
CA THR A 75 3.82 -7.22 2.71
C THR A 75 5.05 -8.02 3.16
N ILE A 76 6.06 -7.34 3.70
CA ILE A 76 7.31 -7.94 4.19
C ILE A 76 7.08 -8.50 5.60
N GLN A 77 7.26 -9.81 5.74
CA GLN A 77 7.19 -10.55 6.99
C GLN A 77 8.51 -11.27 7.32
N LYS A 78 9.38 -11.46 6.32
CA LYS A 78 10.67 -12.14 6.44
C LYS A 78 11.76 -11.38 5.68
N ARG A 79 13.02 -11.55 6.08
CA ARG A 79 14.16 -10.84 5.49
C ARG A 79 14.32 -11.06 3.99
N TYR A 80 14.18 -12.30 3.51
CA TYR A 80 14.31 -12.60 2.07
C TYR A 80 13.28 -11.85 1.20
N GLN A 81 12.12 -11.50 1.76
CA GLN A 81 11.13 -10.69 1.04
C GLN A 81 11.68 -9.29 0.81
N LEU A 82 12.25 -8.67 1.85
CA LEU A 82 12.92 -7.38 1.70
C LEU A 82 14.04 -7.45 0.67
N ASP A 83 14.90 -8.46 0.73
CA ASP A 83 16.00 -8.63 -0.21
C ASP A 83 15.49 -8.72 -1.67
N PHE A 84 14.38 -9.44 -1.90
CA PHE A 84 13.70 -9.49 -3.20
C PHE A 84 13.14 -8.13 -3.64
N LEU A 85 12.50 -7.40 -2.72
CA LEU A 85 11.94 -6.07 -3.01
C LEU A 85 13.03 -5.10 -3.45
N THR A 86 14.15 -5.09 -2.71
CA THR A 86 15.30 -4.20 -2.94
C THR A 86 16.27 -4.73 -4.00
N GLY A 87 16.02 -5.90 -4.60
CA GLY A 87 16.95 -6.55 -5.51
C GLY A 87 17.20 -5.80 -6.84
N ASN A 88 16.38 -4.79 -7.15
CA ASN A 88 16.52 -3.96 -8.35
C ASN A 88 16.88 -2.50 -8.03
N VAL A 89 17.39 -2.22 -6.83
CA VAL A 89 17.89 -0.90 -6.44
C VAL A 89 19.26 -0.68 -7.10
N PHE A 90 19.45 0.48 -7.71
CA PHE A 90 20.72 0.92 -8.29
C PHE A 90 21.11 2.29 -7.76
N GLU A 91 22.35 2.71 -8.01
CA GLU A 91 22.84 4.03 -7.64
C GLU A 91 22.96 4.91 -8.89
N GLU A 92 22.48 6.14 -8.81
CA GLU A 92 22.59 7.18 -9.84
C GLU A 92 22.89 8.49 -9.12
N ASP A 93 23.96 9.19 -9.53
CA ASP A 93 24.43 10.45 -8.92
C ASP A 93 24.63 10.43 -7.39
N GLY A 94 24.92 9.25 -6.83
CA GLY A 94 25.12 9.05 -5.39
C GLY A 94 23.86 8.73 -4.60
N ASP A 95 22.69 8.71 -5.26
CA ASP A 95 21.41 8.35 -4.67
C ASP A 95 21.03 6.90 -4.99
N ARG A 96 20.52 6.18 -3.97
CA ARG A 96 19.92 4.84 -4.17
C ARG A 96 18.51 4.99 -4.72
N ILE A 97 18.27 4.45 -5.91
CA ILE A 97 17.00 4.54 -6.62
C ILE A 97 16.31 3.18 -6.65
N ASP A 98 15.08 3.12 -6.13
CA ASP A 98 14.16 2.01 -6.33
C ASP A 98 13.10 2.41 -7.37
N ARG A 99 13.25 1.92 -8.61
CA ARG A 99 12.27 2.17 -9.68
C ARG A 99 10.87 1.68 -9.32
N LYS A 100 10.74 0.58 -8.57
CA LYS A 100 9.44 0.05 -8.19
C LYS A 100 8.77 0.96 -7.18
N LEU A 101 9.53 1.44 -6.19
CA LEU A 101 9.02 2.43 -5.26
C LEU A 101 8.59 3.71 -6.01
N ASN A 102 9.41 4.25 -6.91
CA ASN A 102 9.06 5.45 -7.67
C ASN A 102 7.77 5.29 -8.48
N VAL A 103 7.59 4.13 -9.13
CA VAL A 103 6.33 3.84 -9.83
C VAL A 103 5.18 3.85 -8.84
N ALA A 104 5.27 3.12 -7.73
CA ALA A 104 4.21 3.04 -6.72
C ALA A 104 3.86 4.41 -6.11
N LEU A 105 4.86 5.22 -5.77
CA LEU A 105 4.70 6.57 -5.21
C LEU A 105 3.95 7.51 -6.17
N THR A 106 4.13 7.33 -7.48
CA THR A 106 3.52 8.18 -8.52
C THR A 106 2.20 7.63 -9.07
N ARG A 107 1.65 6.55 -8.50
CA ARG A 107 0.36 5.99 -8.94
C ARG A 107 -0.86 6.66 -8.31
N ALA A 108 -0.66 7.35 -7.17
CA ALA A 108 -1.72 8.06 -6.47
C ALA A 108 -1.91 9.46 -7.05
N ARG A 109 -3.15 9.82 -7.38
CA ARG A 109 -3.50 11.18 -7.80
C ARG A 109 -3.80 12.10 -6.63
N GLU A 110 -4.32 11.56 -5.53
CA GLU A 110 -4.73 12.35 -4.36
C GLU A 110 -4.10 11.85 -3.07
N GLN A 111 -4.20 10.55 -2.79
CA GLN A 111 -3.71 10.00 -1.52
C GLN A 111 -2.99 8.67 -1.69
N LEU A 112 -1.86 8.54 -0.99
CA LEU A 112 -1.07 7.33 -0.93
C LEU A 112 -0.99 6.85 0.52
N PHE A 113 -1.37 5.59 0.74
CA PHE A 113 -1.13 4.88 1.98
C PHE A 113 0.02 3.88 1.81
N LEU A 114 1.01 3.98 2.68
CA LEU A 114 2.14 3.04 2.74
C LEU A 114 1.99 2.14 3.97
N VAL A 115 1.94 0.83 3.75
CA VAL A 115 1.58 -0.13 4.81
C VAL A 115 2.62 -1.24 4.87
N GLY A 116 3.29 -1.40 6.01
CA GLY A 116 4.34 -2.41 6.13
C GLY A 116 4.88 -2.59 7.54
N ASN A 117 5.79 -3.55 7.68
CA ASN A 117 6.49 -3.81 8.93
C ASN A 117 7.70 -2.86 9.04
N PRO A 118 7.66 -1.83 9.90
CA PRO A 118 8.73 -0.84 10.00
C PRO A 118 10.04 -1.47 10.50
N TYR A 119 9.99 -2.50 11.34
CA TYR A 119 11.19 -3.18 11.84
C TYR A 119 12.00 -3.79 10.69
N LEU A 120 11.34 -4.53 9.80
CA LEU A 120 12.02 -5.14 8.66
C LEU A 120 12.43 -4.09 7.61
N LEU A 121 11.54 -3.16 7.27
CA LEU A 121 11.83 -2.10 6.30
C LEU A 121 13.05 -1.25 6.69
N ASN A 122 13.23 -0.93 7.97
CA ASN A 122 14.37 -0.15 8.47
C ASN A 122 15.74 -0.83 8.26
N LEU A 123 15.77 -2.13 7.93
CA LEU A 123 17.00 -2.84 7.63
C LEU A 123 17.58 -2.47 6.25
N ASP A 124 16.81 -1.84 5.36
CA ASP A 124 17.32 -1.25 4.13
C ASP A 124 17.47 0.28 4.28
N PRO A 125 18.62 0.87 3.85
CA PRO A 125 18.87 2.31 3.96
C PRO A 125 17.83 3.22 3.29
N LEU A 126 17.30 2.84 2.13
CA LEU A 126 16.34 3.67 1.38
C LEU A 126 15.01 3.71 2.12
N PHE A 127 14.50 2.55 2.54
CA PHE A 127 13.27 2.51 3.33
C PHE A 127 13.42 3.13 4.72
N ARG A 128 14.60 3.04 5.35
CA ARG A 128 14.91 3.76 6.59
C ARG A 128 14.80 5.28 6.40
N HIS A 129 15.35 5.82 5.31
CA HIS A 129 15.22 7.23 4.98
C HIS A 129 13.74 7.60 4.80
N LEU A 130 13.00 6.85 3.98
CA LEU A 130 11.57 7.06 3.79
C LEU A 130 10.79 7.09 5.12
N ILE A 131 11.03 6.12 6.01
CA ILE A 131 10.39 6.07 7.34
C ILE A 131 10.76 7.30 8.18
N SER A 132 12.03 7.70 8.19
CA SER A 132 12.47 8.91 8.90
C SER A 132 11.77 10.15 8.38
N TYR A 133 11.66 10.29 7.06
CA TYR A 133 10.99 11.40 6.40
C TYR A 133 9.51 11.49 6.82
N VAL A 134 8.75 10.39 6.71
CA VAL A 134 7.32 10.39 7.08
C VAL A 134 7.09 10.65 8.57
N LYS A 135 8.01 10.21 9.44
CA LYS A 135 7.99 10.52 10.87
C LYS A 135 8.22 12.01 11.14
N GLN A 136 9.23 12.60 10.50
CA GLN A 136 9.54 14.03 10.63
C GLN A 136 8.40 14.92 10.08
N ALA A 137 7.74 14.48 9.02
CA ALA A 137 6.58 15.17 8.45
C ALA A 137 5.29 15.02 9.30
N GLY A 138 5.31 14.23 10.38
CA GLY A 138 4.15 14.05 11.26
C GLY A 138 3.01 13.22 10.66
N ILE A 139 3.28 12.45 9.61
CA ILE A 139 2.29 11.63 8.87
C ILE A 139 2.50 10.11 9.07
N TYR A 140 3.35 9.73 10.02
CA TYR A 140 3.56 8.34 10.42
C TYR A 140 2.56 7.95 11.51
N LEU A 141 1.79 6.89 11.27
CA LEU A 141 0.89 6.29 12.25
C LEU A 141 1.50 4.98 12.75
N ASP A 142 1.81 4.91 14.04
CA ASP A 142 2.23 3.66 14.68
C ASP A 142 0.99 2.94 15.19
N VAL A 143 0.49 1.99 14.40
CA VAL A 143 -0.73 1.24 14.74
C VAL A 143 -0.32 -0.13 15.26
N PRO A 144 -0.60 -0.45 16.55
CA PRO A 144 -0.41 -1.80 17.06
C PRO A 144 -1.21 -2.82 16.23
N TYR A 145 -0.62 -3.99 16.00
CA TYR A 145 -1.28 -5.05 15.22
C TYR A 145 -2.65 -5.44 15.82
N MET A 146 -2.76 -5.45 17.15
CA MET A 146 -3.99 -5.78 17.86
C MET A 146 -5.09 -4.75 17.60
N ASP A 147 -4.76 -3.45 17.69
CA ASP A 147 -5.70 -2.37 17.41
C ASP A 147 -6.17 -2.39 15.96
N PHE A 148 -5.30 -2.83 15.04
CA PHE A 148 -5.69 -3.04 13.65
C PHE A 148 -6.67 -4.22 13.51
N CYS A 149 -6.37 -5.36 14.14
CA CYS A 149 -7.19 -6.57 14.05
C CYS A 149 -8.57 -6.43 14.70
N GLU A 150 -8.70 -5.55 15.69
CA GLU A 150 -9.93 -5.29 16.43
C GLU A 150 -10.72 -4.08 15.87
N ASP A 151 -10.32 -3.54 14.70
CA ASP A 151 -10.91 -2.36 14.06
C ASP A 151 -10.86 -1.07 14.94
N HIS A 152 -10.00 -1.04 15.97
CA HIS A 152 -9.79 0.09 16.89
C HIS A 152 -9.03 1.28 16.27
N PHE A 153 -8.61 1.16 15.01
CA PHE A 153 -7.91 2.24 14.28
C PHE A 153 -8.86 3.19 13.54
N LEU A 154 -10.17 2.92 13.55
CA LEU A 154 -11.19 3.68 12.81
C LEU A 154 -11.92 4.74 13.65
N TYR A 155 -11.57 4.93 14.93
CA TYR A 155 -12.23 5.87 15.84
C TYR A 155 -11.27 6.59 16.77
#